data_AF-A0A527XIT7-F1
#
_entry.id   AF-A0A527XIT7-F1
#
_cell.length_a   1.000
_cell.length_b   1.000
_cell.length_c   1.000
_cell.angle_alpha   90.00
_cell.angle_beta   90.00
_cell.angle_gamma   90.00
#
_symmetry.space_group_name_H-M   'P 1'
#
loop_
_entity.id
_entity.type
_entity.pdbx_description
1 polymer ?
#
loop_
_entity_poly.entity_id
_entity_poly.type
_entity_poly.pdbx_seq_one_letter_code
_entity_poly.pdbx_strand_id
1 'polypeptide(L)' 'LLMAPAFIAMMKEAHPSLRRIVARASEAGSPVPALSSALAYFDSYRQGRGTSNLIQAQRDFFGAHGFERIGEEGAFHGP' A
#
# COMPACT_ATOMS: atom_id res chain seq x y z
N LEU A 1 10.15 13.70 -3.48
CA LEU A 1 11.17 12.87 -4.17
C LEU A 1 10.55 11.93 -5.20
N LEU A 2 9.62 11.05 -4.83
CA LEU A 2 9.03 10.05 -5.75
C LEU A 2 8.35 10.64 -7.00
N MET A 3 7.85 11.88 -6.92
CA MET A 3 7.23 12.60 -8.05
C MET A 3 8.23 13.47 -8.84
N ALA A 4 9.50 13.53 -8.45
CA ALA A 4 10.50 14.31 -9.18
C ALA A 4 10.85 13.59 -10.51
N PRO A 5 10.92 14.26 -11.66
CA PRO A 5 11.12 13.62 -12.97
C PRO A 5 12.32 12.67 -13.03
N ALA A 6 13.46 13.07 -12.46
CA ALA A 6 14.67 12.24 -12.41
C ALA A 6 14.46 10.94 -11.60
N PHE A 7 13.73 11.01 -10.49
CA PHE A 7 13.41 9.85 -9.66
C PHE A 7 12.39 8.94 -10.33
N ILE A 8 11.42 9.50 -11.05
CA ILE A 8 10.46 8.69 -11.82
C ILE A 8 11.20 7.86 -12.87
N ALA A 9 12.15 8.46 -13.60
CA ALA A 9 12.95 7.73 -14.59
C ALA A 9 13.74 6.58 -13.94
N MET A 10 14.48 6.88 -12.86
CA MET A 10 15.25 5.88 -12.11
C MET A 10 14.36 4.75 -11.57
N MET A 11 13.21 5.08 -11.00
CA MET A 11 12.27 4.08 -10.46
C MET A 11 11.67 3.21 -11.55
N LYS A 12 11.33 3.75 -12.72
CA LYS A 12 10.81 2.97 -13.85
C LYS A 12 11.81 1.90 -14.31
N GLU A 13 13.10 2.22 -14.29
CA GLU A 13 14.18 1.29 -14.65
C GLU A 13 14.42 0.24 -13.56
N ALA A 14 14.52 0.65 -12.29
CA ALA A 14 14.90 -0.23 -11.20
C ALA A 14 13.75 -1.12 -10.68
N HIS A 15 12.51 -0.66 -10.77
CA HIS A 15 11.35 -1.31 -10.14
C HIS A 15 11.12 -2.77 -10.59
N PRO A 16 11.22 -3.13 -11.88
CA PRO A 16 11.09 -4.53 -12.31
C PRO A 16 12.12 -5.47 -11.65
N SER A 17 13.37 -5.01 -11.50
CA SER A 17 14.45 -5.79 -10.86
C SER A 17 14.20 -5.96 -9.37
N LEU A 18 13.78 -4.89 -8.67
CA LEU A 18 13.41 -4.97 -7.25
C LEU A 18 12.33 -6.03 -6.99
N ARG A 19 11.29 -6.06 -7.82
CA ARG A 19 10.23 -7.09 -7.72
C ARG A 19 10.77 -8.51 -7.86
N ARG A 20 11.62 -8.76 -8.87
CA ARG A 20 12.20 -10.09 -9.11
C ARG A 20 13.05 -10.53 -7.92
N ILE A 21 13.86 -9.64 -7.35
CA ILE A 21 14.69 -9.96 -6.18
C ILE A 21 13.82 -10.29 -4.97
N VAL A 22 12.80 -9.48 -4.67
CA VAL A 22 11.90 -9.74 -3.54
C VAL A 22 11.16 -11.07 -3.70
N ALA A 23 10.66 -11.38 -4.91
CA ALA A 23 9.99 -12.65 -5.19
C ALA A 23 10.94 -13.84 -5.00
N ARG A 24 12.12 -13.82 -5.63
CA ARG A 24 13.11 -14.90 -5.52
C ARG A 24 13.63 -15.09 -4.11
N ALA A 25 13.90 -14.00 -3.39
CA ALA A 25 14.30 -14.08 -1.99
C ALA A 25 13.22 -14.75 -1.13
N SER A 26 11.94 -14.42 -1.37
CA SER A 26 10.82 -15.03 -0.66
C SER A 26 10.69 -16.53 -0.97
N GLU A 27 10.78 -16.93 -2.24
CA GLU A 27 10.78 -18.34 -2.66
C GLU A 27 11.95 -19.14 -2.06
N ALA A 28 13.12 -18.50 -1.93
CA ALA A 28 14.33 -19.11 -1.38
C ALA A 28 14.42 -19.06 0.15
N GLY A 29 13.40 -18.53 0.86
CA GLY A 29 13.44 -18.37 2.32
C GLY A 29 14.50 -17.37 2.82
N SER A 30 14.96 -16.46 1.96
CA SER A 30 15.98 -15.46 2.29
C SER A 30 15.34 -14.15 2.78
N PRO A 31 15.67 -13.66 3.98
CA PRO A 31 15.07 -12.44 4.52
C PRO A 31 15.63 -11.19 3.82
N VAL A 32 14.73 -10.38 3.23
CA VAL A 32 15.06 -9.10 2.58
C VAL A 32 14.17 -7.94 3.07
N PRO A 33 14.09 -7.69 4.38
CA PRO A 33 13.08 -6.81 4.98
C PRO A 33 13.09 -5.38 4.45
N ALA A 34 14.27 -4.82 4.18
CA ALA A 34 14.38 -3.47 3.63
C ALA A 34 13.86 -3.39 2.18
N LEU A 35 14.18 -4.38 1.34
CA LEU A 35 13.75 -4.42 -0.05
C LEU A 35 12.24 -4.69 -0.18
N SER A 36 11.71 -5.62 0.62
CA SER A 36 10.28 -5.92 0.63
C SER A 36 9.46 -4.74 1.18
N SER A 37 9.94 -4.08 2.24
CA SER A 37 9.30 -2.87 2.77
C SER A 37 9.32 -1.71 1.78
N ALA A 38 10.45 -1.47 1.10
CA ALA A 38 10.55 -0.43 0.08
C ALA A 38 9.59 -0.68 -1.09
N LEU A 39 9.48 -1.93 -1.55
CA LEU A 39 8.53 -2.31 -2.60
C LEU A 39 7.08 -2.10 -2.14
N ALA A 40 6.73 -2.54 -0.92
CA ALA A 40 5.38 -2.41 -0.37
C ALA A 40 4.98 -0.94 -0.19
N TYR A 41 5.90 -0.09 0.29
CA TYR A 41 5.67 1.35 0.42
C TYR A 41 5.42 2.00 -0.94
N PHE A 42 6.27 1.72 -1.93
CA PHE A 42 6.12 2.27 -3.26
C PHE A 42 4.81 1.85 -3.93
N ASP A 43 4.42 0.58 -3.79
CA ASP A 43 3.16 0.06 -4.32
C ASP A 43 1.94 0.66 -3.62
N SER A 44 2.00 0.82 -2.30
CA SER A 44 0.93 1.48 -1.53
C SER A 44 0.78 2.95 -1.90
N TYR A 45 1.90 3.67 -2.10
CA TYR A 45 1.89 5.09 -2.45
C TYR A 45 1.25 5.37 -3.81
N ARG A 46 1.50 4.50 -4.81
CA ARG A 46 0.97 4.68 -6.17
C ARG A 46 -0.44 4.08 -6.39
N GLN A 47 -1.01 3.43 -5.37
CA GLN A 47 -2.30 2.78 -5.45
C GLN A 47 -3.40 3.73 -4.94
N GLY A 48 -4.24 4.24 -5.84
CA GLY A 48 -5.28 5.21 -5.48
C GLY A 48 -6.36 4.68 -4.52
N ARG A 49 -6.57 3.36 -4.46
CA ARG A 49 -7.51 2.72 -3.54
C ARG A 49 -6.86 1.53 -2.84
N GLY A 50 -6.52 1.70 -1.57
CA GLY A 50 -5.99 0.63 -0.71
C GLY A 50 -7.09 -0.25 -0.11
N THR A 51 -6.69 -1.06 0.88
CA THR A 51 -7.55 -2.00 1.61
C THR A 51 -8.01 -1.48 2.98
N SER A 52 -7.73 -0.22 3.29
CA SER A 52 -8.09 0.41 4.57
C SER A 52 -9.59 0.49 4.81
N ASN A 53 -10.42 0.33 3.78
CA ASN A 53 -11.88 0.21 3.91
C ASN A 53 -12.30 -0.96 4.80
N LEU A 54 -11.60 -2.10 4.74
CA LEU A 54 -11.88 -3.23 5.62
C LEU A 54 -11.49 -2.93 7.06
N ILE A 55 -10.36 -2.25 7.26
CA ILE A 55 -9.92 -1.79 8.58
C ILE A 55 -10.97 -0.83 9.18
N GLN A 56 -11.48 0.11 8.39
CA GLN A 56 -12.56 1.00 8.83
C GLN A 56 -13.82 0.22 9.23
N ALA A 57 -14.23 -0.76 8.43
CA ALA A 57 -15.38 -1.60 8.77
C ALA A 57 -15.16 -2.38 10.08
N GLN A 58 -13.97 -2.94 10.30
CA GLN A 58 -13.62 -3.65 11.54
C GLN A 58 -13.64 -2.72 12.75
N ARG A 59 -13.03 -1.54 12.64
CA ARG A 59 -13.00 -0.52 13.70
C ARG A 59 -14.41 -0.10 14.10
N ASP A 60 -15.28 0.12 13.12
CA ASP A 60 -16.65 0.50 13.39
C ASP A 60 -17.46 -0.65 14.00
N PHE A 61 -17.33 -1.88 13.48
CA PHE A 61 -18.03 -3.05 14.00
C PHE A 61 -17.73 -3.33 15.48
N PHE A 62 -16.46 -3.22 15.90
CA PHE A 62 -16.07 -3.54 17.28
C PHE A 62 -16.09 -2.34 18.25
N GLY A 63 -16.14 -1.11 17.73
CA GLY A 63 -15.86 0.08 18.54
C GLY A 63 -16.66 1.33 18.20
N ALA A 64 -17.65 1.24 17.29
CA ALA A 64 -18.47 2.37 16.83
C ALA A 64 -17.63 3.60 16.43
N HIS A 65 -16.49 3.36 15.78
CA HIS A 65 -15.53 4.40 15.38
C HIS A 65 -15.96 5.20 14.15
N GLY A 66 -16.99 4.75 13.43
CA GLY A 66 -17.49 5.35 12.22
C GLY A 66 -16.56 5.21 11.02
N PHE A 67 -17.08 5.57 9.86
CA PHE A 67 -16.33 5.61 8.59
C PHE A 67 -16.95 6.60 7.60
N GLU A 68 -16.20 6.94 6.57
CA GLU A 68 -16.66 7.74 5.43
C GLU A 68 -17.00 6.84 4.23
N ARG A 69 -17.91 7.30 3.37
CA ARG A 69 -18.26 6.64 2.10
C ARG A 69 -17.75 7.46 0.92
N ILE A 70 -17.38 6.80 -0.16
CA ILE A 70 -16.91 7.50 -1.36
C ILE A 70 -18.11 8.17 -2.03
N GLY A 71 -18.00 9.47 -2.29
CA GLY A 71 -19.02 10.24 -3.00
C GLY A 71 -20.20 10.66 -2.13
N GLU A 72 -20.17 10.40 -0.83
CA GLU A 72 -21.16 10.88 0.14
C GLU A 72 -20.43 11.66 1.24
N GLU A 73 -20.87 12.89 1.50
CA GLU A 73 -20.35 13.68 2.61
C GLU A 73 -20.99 13.23 3.94
N GLY A 74 -20.17 13.10 4.98
CA GLY A 74 -20.63 12.78 6.34
C GLY A 74 -19.93 11.57 6.96
N ALA A 75 -20.23 11.35 8.24
CA ALA A 75 -19.77 10.18 9.00
C ALA A 75 -20.89 9.15 9.11
N PHE A 76 -20.55 7.89 8.88
CA PHE A 76 -21.49 6.77 8.87
C PHE A 76 -21.10 5.74 9.92
N HIS A 77 -22.09 5.00 10.41
CA HIS A 77 -21.90 3.81 11.22
C HIS A 77 -22.60 2.62 10.56
N GLY A 78 -22.07 1.43 10.83
CA GLY A 78 -22.67 0.14 10.55
C GLY A 78 -23.93 -0.09 11.41
N PRO A 79 -24.70 -1.13 11.08
CA PRO A 79 -25.89 -1.52 11.84
C PRO A 79 -25.57 -1.92 13.28
#